data_AF-A0A7K4SCV6-F1
#
_entry.id   AF-A0A7K4SCV6-F1
#
_cell.length_a   1.000
_cell.length_b   1.000
_cell.length_c   1.000
_cell.angle_alpha   90.00
_cell.angle_beta   90.00
_cell.angle_gamma   90.00
#
_symmetry.space_group_name_H-M   'P 1'
#
loop_
_entity.id
_entity.type
_entity.pdbx_description
1 polymer ?
#
loop_
_entity_poly.entity_id
_entity_poly.type
_entity_poly.pdbx_seq_one_letter_code
_entity_poly.pdbx_strand_id
1 'polypeptide(L)'
;IADVLVWTNDQVIHWIQSIGLREYANNLVESGVHGALLALDENFDHNSLALVLQIPTQNTQARQVLEREFNNLLALGTDRRLDDGDDKTFRRTPSWRKRFRPRDVHSINMLSGS
;
A
#
# COMPACT_ATOMS: atom_id res chain seq x y z
N ILE A 1 -11.10 -7.46 3.18
CA ILE A 1 -10.22 -6.50 3.86
C ILE A 1 -10.70 -5.13 3.39
N ALA A 2 -11.40 -4.38 4.22
CA ALA A 2 -11.85 -3.04 3.90
C ALA A 2 -11.49 -2.15 5.08
N ASP A 3 -10.85 -1.02 4.76
CA ASP A 3 -10.51 0.07 5.69
C ASP A 3 -9.65 -0.34 6.88
N VAL A 4 -8.40 -0.76 6.63
CA VAL A 4 -7.45 -1.13 7.70
C VAL A 4 -7.17 0.03 8.64
N LEU A 5 -7.29 1.28 8.16
CA LEU A 5 -7.09 2.49 8.94
C LEU A 5 -7.95 2.52 10.22
N VAL A 6 -9.20 2.02 10.15
CA VAL A 6 -10.15 2.05 11.28
C VAL A 6 -10.13 0.76 12.12
N TRP A 7 -9.19 -0.15 11.87
CA TRP A 7 -9.12 -1.39 12.63
C TRP A 7 -8.75 -1.14 14.10
N THR A 8 -9.57 -1.67 15.00
CA THR A 8 -9.25 -1.77 16.43
C THR A 8 -8.19 -2.85 16.67
N ASN A 9 -7.58 -2.86 17.86
CA ASN A 9 -6.66 -3.92 18.26
C ASN A 9 -7.30 -5.32 18.13
N ASP A 10 -8.57 -5.47 18.53
CA ASP A 10 -9.32 -6.74 18.39
C ASP A 10 -9.44 -7.19 16.92
N GLN A 11 -9.64 -6.26 15.98
CA GLN A 11 -9.68 -6.59 14.56
C GLN A 11 -8.30 -7.05 14.04
N VAL A 12 -7.21 -6.44 14.52
CA VAL A 12 -5.85 -6.91 14.21
C VAL A 12 -5.61 -8.30 14.79
N ILE A 13 -6.04 -8.57 16.04
CA ILE A 13 -5.96 -9.89 16.67
C ILE A 13 -6.71 -10.93 15.83
N HIS A 14 -7.95 -10.64 15.44
CA HIS A 14 -8.74 -11.55 14.60
C HIS A 14 -8.09 -11.78 13.24
N TRP A 15 -7.50 -10.76 12.63
CA TRP A 15 -6.76 -10.91 11.40
C TRP A 15 -5.54 -11.83 11.57
N ILE A 16 -4.71 -11.65 12.60
CA ILE A 16 -3.59 -12.55 12.93
C ILE A 16 -4.06 -13.99 13.12
N GLN A 17 -5.19 -14.21 13.79
CA GLN A 17 -5.78 -15.54 13.95
C GLN A 17 -6.24 -16.13 12.61
N SER A 18 -6.77 -15.29 11.70
CA SER A 18 -7.29 -15.72 10.40
C SER A 18 -6.19 -16.15 9.42
N ILE A 19 -4.99 -15.59 9.55
CA ILE A 19 -3.82 -15.96 8.73
C ILE A 19 -3.04 -17.17 9.28
N GLY A 20 -3.56 -17.80 10.33
CA GLY A 20 -2.99 -19.03 10.90
C GLY A 20 -1.92 -18.82 11.97
N LEU A 21 -1.82 -17.61 12.56
CA LEU A 21 -0.84 -17.27 13.61
C LEU A 21 -1.51 -17.11 14.99
N ARG A 22 -2.50 -17.96 15.29
CA ARG A 22 -3.38 -17.83 16.46
C ARG A 22 -2.62 -17.89 17.78
N GLU A 23 -1.59 -18.74 17.85
CA GLU A 23 -0.76 -18.93 19.05
C GLU A 23 0.02 -17.67 19.46
N TYR A 24 0.24 -16.74 18.52
CA TYR A 24 0.93 -15.48 18.76
C TYR A 24 -0.02 -14.31 19.00
N ALA A 25 -1.30 -14.43 18.63
CA ALA A 25 -2.25 -13.33 18.59
C ALA A 25 -2.50 -12.67 19.96
N ASN A 26 -2.46 -13.44 21.04
CA ASN A 26 -2.65 -12.92 22.40
C ASN A 26 -1.56 -11.92 22.82
N ASN A 27 -0.38 -11.95 22.16
CA ASN A 27 0.70 -11.00 22.45
C ASN A 27 0.38 -9.58 21.96
N LEU A 28 -0.69 -9.38 21.19
CA LEU A 28 -1.15 -8.05 20.79
C LEU A 28 -2.03 -7.35 21.83
N VAL A 29 -2.49 -8.06 22.86
CA VAL A 29 -3.27 -7.46 23.95
C VAL A 29 -2.38 -6.44 24.66
N GLU A 30 -2.90 -5.22 24.87
CA GLU A 30 -2.17 -4.09 25.49
C GLU A 30 -0.89 -3.64 24.75
N SER A 31 -0.61 -4.17 23.55
CA SER A 31 0.59 -3.81 22.77
C SER A 31 0.54 -2.40 22.15
N GLY A 32 -0.64 -1.80 22.07
CA GLY A 32 -0.87 -0.55 21.35
C GLY A 32 -0.97 -0.71 19.82
N VAL A 33 -0.85 -1.92 19.27
CA VAL A 33 -1.01 -2.16 17.82
C VAL A 33 -2.47 -1.98 17.40
N HIS A 34 -2.69 -1.16 16.37
CA HIS A 34 -4.00 -0.85 15.81
C HIS A 34 -3.88 -0.51 14.31
N GLY A 35 -5.02 -0.39 13.64
CA GLY A 35 -5.13 -0.17 12.20
C GLY A 35 -4.37 1.04 11.67
N ALA A 36 -4.49 2.20 12.34
CA ALA A 36 -3.78 3.42 11.93
C ALA A 36 -2.26 3.29 12.03
N LEU A 37 -1.73 2.55 13.02
CA LEU A 37 -0.30 2.23 13.07
C LEU A 37 0.12 1.40 11.85
N LEU A 38 -0.64 0.35 11.52
CA LEU A 38 -0.36 -0.50 10.36
C LEU A 38 -0.45 0.28 9.04
N ALA A 39 -1.42 1.18 8.93
CA ALA A 39 -1.74 1.85 7.67
C ALA A 39 -0.97 3.14 7.41
N LEU A 40 -0.58 3.90 8.44
CA LEU A 40 0.00 5.24 8.30
C LEU A 40 1.49 5.31 8.62
N ASP A 41 2.01 4.44 9.48
CA ASP A 41 3.42 4.47 9.86
C ASP A 41 4.27 3.70 8.83
N GLU A 42 5.13 4.41 8.11
CA GLU A 42 6.01 3.79 7.11
C GLU A 42 7.14 2.98 7.72
N ASN A 43 7.50 3.24 8.98
CA ASN A 43 8.52 2.53 9.72
C ASN A 43 7.99 1.26 10.41
N PHE A 44 6.66 1.11 10.52
CA PHE A 44 6.03 -0.08 11.07
C PHE A 44 5.84 -1.14 9.98
N ASP A 45 6.73 -2.13 9.97
CA ASP A 45 6.76 -3.22 8.98
C ASP A 45 6.41 -4.60 9.58
N HIS A 46 6.37 -5.63 8.74
CA HIS A 46 6.12 -7.00 9.18
C HIS A 46 7.17 -7.51 10.19
N ASN A 47 8.41 -7.01 10.14
CA ASN A 47 9.46 -7.38 11.11
C ASN A 47 9.15 -6.81 12.49
N SER A 48 8.73 -5.55 12.55
CA SER A 48 8.28 -4.88 13.78
C SER A 48 7.09 -5.62 14.38
N LEU A 49 6.10 -5.98 13.55
CA LEU A 49 4.95 -6.76 14.00
C LEU A 49 5.35 -8.16 14.50
N ALA A 50 6.32 -8.83 13.87
CA ALA A 50 6.84 -10.11 14.33
C ALA A 50 7.50 -10.04 15.72
N LEU A 51 8.14 -8.90 16.04
CA LEU A 51 8.71 -8.65 17.37
C LEU A 51 7.61 -8.48 18.42
N VAL A 52 6.57 -7.69 18.12
CA VAL A 52 5.42 -7.52 19.04
C VAL A 52 4.70 -8.84 19.27
N LEU A 53 4.48 -9.63 18.21
CA LEU A 53 3.90 -10.97 18.29
C LEU A 53 4.81 -12.00 18.98
N GLN A 54 6.06 -11.63 19.29
CA GLN A 54 7.07 -12.50 19.89
C GLN A 54 7.32 -13.80 19.09
N ILE A 55 7.27 -13.72 17.75
CA ILE A 55 7.57 -14.87 16.90
C ILE A 55 9.08 -15.11 16.93
N PRO A 56 9.58 -16.30 17.33
CA PRO A 56 11.02 -16.59 17.33
C PRO A 56 11.63 -16.44 15.93
N THR A 57 12.89 -16.02 15.82
CA THR A 57 13.60 -15.89 14.53
C THR A 57 13.79 -17.23 13.84
N GLN A 58 13.82 -18.32 14.61
CA GLN A 58 13.92 -19.70 14.13
C GLN A 58 12.64 -20.19 13.47
N ASN A 59 11.47 -19.61 13.79
CA ASN A 59 10.21 -19.97 13.13
C ASN A 59 10.05 -19.20 11.81
N THR A 60 10.86 -19.58 10.82
CA THR A 60 10.90 -18.94 9.50
C THR A 60 9.57 -19.06 8.76
N GLN A 61 8.84 -20.17 8.94
CA GLN A 61 7.54 -20.39 8.32
C GLN A 61 6.51 -19.35 8.77
N ALA A 62 6.36 -19.13 10.08
CA ALA A 62 5.42 -18.14 10.61
C ALA A 62 5.78 -16.72 10.15
N ARG A 63 7.07 -16.40 10.10
CA ARG A 63 7.56 -15.09 9.64
C ARG A 63 7.26 -14.86 8.15
N GLN A 64 7.42 -15.88 7.30
CA GLN A 64 7.08 -15.79 5.88
C GLN A 64 5.58 -15.62 5.65
N VAL A 65 4.74 -16.30 6.44
CA VAL A 65 3.28 -16.10 6.40
C VAL A 65 2.94 -14.67 6.80
N LEU A 66 3.51 -14.18 7.91
CA LEU A 66 3.26 -12.82 8.39
C LEU A 66 3.66 -11.78 7.33
N GLU A 67 4.84 -11.90 6.74
CA GLU A 67 5.33 -11.00 5.69
C GLU A 67 4.37 -10.94 4.50
N ARG A 68 4.00 -12.10 3.96
CA ARG A 68 3.10 -12.18 2.80
C ARG A 68 1.75 -11.55 3.12
N GLU A 69 1.15 -11.93 4.24
CA GLU A 69 -0.19 -11.46 4.58
C GLU A 69 -0.20 -9.98 5.00
N PHE A 70 0.86 -9.48 5.62
CA PHE A 70 1.02 -8.06 5.94
C PHE A 70 1.09 -7.23 4.65
N ASN A 71 1.86 -7.67 3.65
CA ASN A 71 1.92 -7.01 2.35
C ASN A 71 0.55 -7.03 1.64
N ASN A 72 -0.16 -8.16 1.69
CA ASN A 72 -1.53 -8.25 1.19
C ASN A 72 -2.48 -7.29 1.91
N LEU A 73 -2.35 -7.17 3.23
CA LEU A 73 -3.15 -6.29 4.08
C LEU A 73 -2.97 -4.83 3.68
N LEU A 74 -1.72 -4.39 3.43
CA LEU A 74 -1.44 -3.03 2.97
C LEU A 74 -1.97 -2.79 1.55
N ALA A 75 -1.72 -3.71 0.62
CA ALA A 75 -2.16 -3.56 -0.77
C ALA A 75 -3.68 -3.51 -0.93
N LEU A 76 -4.42 -4.30 -0.14
CA LEU A 76 -5.87 -4.43 -0.25
C LEU A 76 -6.64 -3.55 0.73
N GLY A 77 -6.01 -3.17 1.83
CA GLY A 77 -6.65 -2.53 2.96
C GLY A 77 -6.26 -1.07 3.18
N THR A 78 -5.28 -0.56 2.43
CA THR A 78 -4.79 0.81 2.52
C THR A 78 -4.50 1.38 1.13
N ASP A 79 -4.46 2.71 1.01
CA ASP A 79 -4.00 3.38 -0.23
C ASP A 79 -2.46 3.33 -0.40
N ARG A 80 -1.73 2.64 0.50
CA ARG A 80 -0.29 2.37 0.31
C ARG A 80 -0.14 1.39 -0.85
N ARG A 81 -0.03 1.94 -2.06
CA ARG A 81 0.38 1.18 -3.24
C ARG A 81 1.69 0.50 -2.89
N LEU A 82 1.72 -0.84 -2.95
CA LEU A 82 2.97 -1.57 -3.04
C LEU A 82 3.66 -1.02 -4.29
N ASP A 83 4.71 -0.22 -4.12
CA ASP A 83 5.61 0.14 -5.22
C ASP A 83 6.45 -1.10 -5.53
N ASP A 84 5.80 -2.12 -6.09
CA ASP A 84 6.46 -3.28 -6.66
C ASP A 84 7.18 -2.82 -7.92
N GLY A 85 8.39 -2.30 -7.75
CA GLY A 85 9.47 -2.34 -8.74
C GLY A 85 9.09 -2.05 -10.19
N ASP A 86 8.30 -1.02 -10.48
CA ASP A 86 8.05 -0.59 -11.85
C ASP A 86 9.07 0.48 -12.28
N ASP A 87 10.27 0.02 -12.62
CA ASP A 87 11.31 0.79 -13.29
C ASP A 87 10.89 1.27 -14.72
N LYS A 88 9.59 1.29 -15.05
CA LYS A 88 9.10 1.69 -16.39
C LYS A 88 7.85 2.60 -16.44
N THR A 89 7.35 3.15 -15.32
CA THR A 89 6.17 4.06 -15.37
C THR A 89 6.45 5.53 -15.03
N PHE A 90 7.70 6.00 -15.09
CA PHE A 90 7.98 7.43 -15.29
C PHE A 90 7.67 7.92 -16.73
N ARG A 91 6.60 7.43 -17.36
CA ARG A 91 6.01 8.16 -18.48
C ARG A 91 5.15 9.28 -17.90
N ARG A 92 5.83 10.38 -17.56
CA ARG A 92 5.22 11.66 -17.19
C ARG A 92 4.00 11.91 -18.07
N THR A 93 2.82 11.98 -17.45
CA THR A 93 1.58 12.39 -18.10
C THR A 93 1.85 13.66 -18.89
N PRO A 94 1.43 13.75 -20.17
CA PRO A 94 1.72 14.93 -20.98
C PRO A 94 1.17 16.16 -20.26
N SER A 95 2.03 17.16 -20.04
CA SER A 95 1.64 18.40 -19.38
C SER A 95 0.43 19.02 -20.09
N TRP A 96 -0.43 19.73 -19.34
CA TRP A 96 -1.57 20.46 -19.91
C TRP A 96 -1.17 21.34 -21.11
N ARG A 97 0.08 21.82 -21.10
CA ARG A 97 0.74 22.54 -22.20
C ARG A 97 0.78 21.80 -23.54
N LYS A 98 0.79 20.46 -23.55
CA LYS A 98 0.66 19.65 -24.77
C LYS A 98 -0.79 19.38 -25.17
N ARG A 99 -1.72 19.33 -24.21
CA ARG A 99 -3.16 19.10 -24.48
C ARG A 99 -3.85 20.33 -25.06
N PHE A 100 -3.43 21.53 -24.65
CA PHE A 100 -3.98 22.80 -25.11
C PHE A 100 -2.92 23.63 -25.85
N ARG A 101 -2.20 23.03 -26.79
CA ARG A 101 -1.46 23.85 -27.76
C ARG A 101 -2.50 24.66 -28.56
N PRO A 102 -2.42 25.99 -28.59
CA PRO A 102 -3.16 26.75 -29.59
C PRO A 102 -2.74 26.18 -30.94
N ARG A 103 -3.70 25.74 -31.76
CA ARG A 103 -3.39 25.36 -33.14
C ARG A 103 -2.80 26.60 -33.81
N ASP A 104 -1.60 26.49 -34.36
CA ASP A 104 -1.11 27.49 -35.30
C ASP A 104 -2.14 27.59 -36.44
N VAL A 105 -2.74 28.78 -36.57
CA VAL A 105 -3.67 29.10 -37.66
C VAL A 105 -2.83 29.30 -38.92
N HIS A 106 -2.41 28.21 -39.56
CA HIS A 106 -1.91 28.25 -40.93
C HIS A 106 -2.87 27.48 -41.81
N SER A 107 -3.89 28.18 -42.30
CA SER A 107 -4.59 27.93 -43.57
C SER A 107 -5.69 28.98 -43.76
N ILE A 108 -5.35 30.17 -44.25
CA ILE A 108 -6.31 30.93 -45.07
C ILE A 108 -5.68 31.07 -46.45
N ASN A 109 -6.20 30.21 -47.33
CA ASN A 109 -6.20 30.34 -48.76
C ASN A 109 -6.70 31.75 -49.14
N MET A 110 -5.90 32.55 -49.82
CA MET A 110 -6.40 33.72 -50.55
C MET A 110 -6.03 33.56 -52.02
N LEU A 111 -6.93 32.88 -52.74
CA LEU A 111 -7.20 33.18 -54.14
C LEU A 111 -7.93 34.54 -54.16
N SER A 112 -7.30 35.57 -54.72
CA SER A 112 -8.03 36.70 -55.30
C SER A 112 -7.19 37.32 -56.41
N GLY A 113 -7.72 37.25 -57.61
CA GLY A 113 -7.10 37.83 -58.80
C GLY A 113 -7.11 39.35 -58.81
N SER A 114 -6.23 39.91 -59.64
CA SER A 114 -6.43 40.98 -60.62
C SER A 114 -5.22 41.01 -61.53
#